data_AF-A0A2G5T8E0-F1
#
_entry.id   AF-A0A2G5T8E0-F1
#
_cell.length_a   1.000
_cell.length_b   1.000
_cell.length_c   1.000
_cell.angle_alpha   90.00
_cell.angle_beta   90.00
_cell.angle_gamma   90.00
#
_symmetry.space_group_name_H-M   'P 1'
#
loop_
_entity.id
_entity.type
_entity.pdbx_description
1 polymer ?
#
loop_
_entity_poly.entity_id
_entity_poly.type
_entity_poly.pdbx_seq_one_letter_code
_entity_poly.pdbx_strand_id
1 'polypeptide(L)'
;MKFLPSLTAVLLICITLHVVSPHRDTIDKCRKAVNMIRKEAGLGELKEDKQETARLEKKFIPGTKHCPTEDHLKNGFDGFTVTRMQGGPHKVVIVPNKNSILSQNVKTFACLELDCKDRHDVFFAFIKNGVAGKSIRSGKSEEA
;
A
#
# COMPACT_ATOMS: atom_id res chain seq x y z
N MET A 1 -37.86 42.60 8.36
CA MET A 1 -37.11 41.92 9.45
C MET A 1 -35.96 41.18 8.81
N LYS A 2 -34.72 41.52 9.16
CA LYS A 2 -33.49 40.91 8.61
C LYS A 2 -33.26 39.59 9.35
N PHE A 3 -33.43 38.47 8.67
CA PHE A 3 -33.13 37.15 9.24
C PHE A 3 -31.61 37.02 9.35
N LEU A 4 -31.11 37.07 10.58
CA LEU A 4 -29.76 36.60 10.90
C LEU A 4 -29.71 35.11 10.56
N PRO A 5 -28.81 34.66 9.66
CA PRO A 5 -28.58 33.23 9.49
C PRO A 5 -28.09 32.71 10.84
N SER A 6 -28.94 31.90 11.45
CA SER A 6 -28.76 31.31 12.76
C SER A 6 -27.39 30.66 12.87
N LEU A 7 -26.66 30.98 13.95
CA LEU A 7 -25.38 30.37 14.35
C LEU A 7 -25.38 28.82 14.24
N THR A 8 -26.57 28.20 14.30
CA THR A 8 -26.77 26.75 14.14
C THR A 8 -26.34 26.21 12.78
N ALA A 9 -26.50 26.97 11.69
CA ALA A 9 -26.09 26.54 10.36
C ALA A 9 -24.56 26.44 10.22
N VAL A 10 -23.82 27.33 10.88
CA VAL A 10 -22.35 27.32 10.89
C VAL A 10 -21.82 26.14 11.70
N LEU A 11 -22.44 25.84 12.85
CA LEU A 11 -22.08 24.69 13.70
C LEU A 11 -22.26 23.35 12.97
N LEU A 12 -23.32 23.17 12.20
CA LEU A 12 -23.55 21.93 11.45
C LEU A 12 -22.54 21.71 10.31
N ILE A 13 -22.09 22.79 9.66
CA ILE A 13 -21.03 22.72 8.64
C ILE A 13 -19.69 22.35 9.29
N CYS A 14 -19.38 22.90 10.46
CA CYS A 14 -18.17 22.54 11.20
C CYS A 14 -18.16 21.07 11.65
N ILE A 15 -19.30 20.54 12.12
CA ILE A 15 -19.39 19.13 12.53
C ILE A 15 -19.25 18.21 11.31
N THR A 16 -19.93 18.50 10.19
CA THR A 16 -19.83 17.66 8.98
C THR A 16 -18.44 17.66 8.35
N LEU A 17 -17.68 18.76 8.43
CA LEU A 17 -16.27 18.81 8.02
C LEU A 17 -15.35 18.02 8.96
N HIS A 18 -15.66 17.89 10.26
CA HIS A 18 -14.84 17.11 11.21
C HIS A 18 -15.12 15.61 11.18
N VAL A 19 -16.24 15.16 10.61
CA VAL A 19 -16.49 13.73 10.29
C VAL A 19 -15.86 13.34 8.94
N VAL A 20 -14.95 14.16 8.39
CA VAL A 20 -14.00 13.70 7.38
C VAL A 20 -12.90 12.93 8.09
N SER A 21 -13.21 11.67 8.39
CA SER A 21 -12.32 10.53 8.66
C SER A 21 -10.87 10.88 9.04
N PRO A 22 -10.44 10.69 10.31
CA PRO A 22 -9.04 10.84 10.72
C PRO A 22 -8.11 9.75 10.16
N HIS A 23 -8.54 9.00 9.15
CA HIS A 23 -7.83 7.82 8.65
C HIS A 23 -6.93 8.10 7.43
N ARG A 24 -6.81 9.35 6.97
CA ARG A 24 -6.05 9.68 5.76
C ARG A 24 -4.59 10.08 5.95
N ASP A 25 -4.19 10.54 7.14
CA ASP A 25 -2.84 11.09 7.36
C ASP A 25 -1.82 10.07 7.90
N THR A 26 -2.28 8.88 8.32
CA THR A 26 -1.40 7.72 8.60
C THR A 26 -0.99 6.95 7.33
N ILE A 27 -1.59 7.29 6.18
CA ILE A 27 -1.41 6.60 4.89
C ILE A 27 -0.11 7.04 4.21
N ASP A 28 1.06 6.64 4.73
CA ASP A 28 2.25 6.52 3.86
C ASP A 28 3.42 5.70 4.42
N LYS A 29 3.39 5.23 5.67
CA LYS A 29 4.59 4.58 6.25
C LYS A 29 5.01 3.33 5.47
N CYS A 30 4.03 2.49 5.12
CA CYS A 30 4.24 1.26 4.36
C CYS A 30 4.83 1.56 2.97
N ARG A 31 4.19 2.45 2.19
CA ARG A 31 4.67 2.84 0.85
C ARG A 31 6.02 3.54 0.91
N LYS A 32 6.25 4.44 1.86
CA LYS A 32 7.57 5.08 2.07
C LYS A 32 8.66 4.05 2.35
N ALA A 33 8.40 3.05 3.19
CA ALA A 33 9.37 2.00 3.48
C ALA A 33 9.72 1.18 2.23
N VAL A 34 8.70 0.76 1.46
CA VAL A 34 8.89 0.04 0.19
C VAL A 34 9.69 0.87 -0.81
N ASN A 35 9.33 2.15 -0.99
CA ASN A 35 9.97 3.03 -1.95
C ASN A 35 11.39 3.43 -1.54
N MET A 36 11.67 3.54 -0.24
CA MET A 36 13.04 3.71 0.27
C MET A 36 13.93 2.53 -0.11
N ILE A 37 13.45 1.30 0.13
CA ILE A 37 14.15 0.07 -0.26
C ILE A 37 14.44 0.03 -1.77
N ARG A 38 13.45 0.43 -2.58
CA ARG A 38 13.59 0.45 -4.04
C ARG A 38 14.57 1.52 -4.51
N LYS A 39 14.51 2.71 -3.91
CA LYS A 39 15.43 3.82 -4.20
C LYS A 39 16.88 3.46 -3.90
N GLU A 40 17.14 2.82 -2.76
CA GLU A 40 18.48 2.29 -2.41
C GLU A 40 19.00 1.29 -3.44
N ALA A 41 18.12 0.54 -4.09
CA ALA A 41 18.45 -0.39 -5.17
C ALA A 41 18.47 0.26 -6.58
N GLY A 42 18.32 1.58 -6.69
CA GLY A 42 18.29 2.28 -7.98
C GLY A 42 17.01 2.06 -8.80
N LEU A 43 15.93 1.62 -8.16
CA LEU A 43 14.64 1.37 -8.81
C LEU A 43 13.68 2.54 -8.59
N GLY A 44 12.80 2.75 -9.57
CA GLY A 44 11.72 3.74 -9.48
C GLY A 44 10.70 3.41 -8.40
N GLU A 45 10.07 4.45 -7.85
CA GLU A 45 9.02 4.34 -6.83
C GLU A 45 7.78 3.61 -7.37
N LEU A 46 7.13 2.85 -6.49
CA LEU A 46 5.83 2.24 -6.76
C LEU A 46 4.71 3.20 -6.34
N LYS A 47 3.68 3.24 -7.17
CA LYS A 47 2.40 3.89 -6.86
C LYS A 47 1.41 2.82 -6.43
N GLU A 48 0.70 3.08 -5.34
CA GLU A 48 -0.34 2.17 -4.86
C GLU A 48 -1.56 2.15 -5.79
N ASP A 49 -2.06 0.96 -6.04
CA ASP A 49 -3.37 0.71 -6.61
C ASP A 49 -4.41 0.87 -5.51
N LYS A 50 -5.05 2.05 -5.46
CA LYS A 50 -6.03 2.40 -4.43
C LYS A 50 -7.21 1.44 -4.38
N GLN A 51 -7.62 0.86 -5.51
CA GLN A 51 -8.74 -0.06 -5.57
C GLN A 51 -8.36 -1.40 -4.93
N GLU A 52 -7.20 -1.94 -5.29
CA GLU A 52 -6.71 -3.18 -4.69
C GLU A 52 -6.34 -3.00 -3.21
N THR A 53 -5.76 -1.86 -2.81
CA THR A 53 -5.54 -1.53 -1.40
C THR A 53 -6.86 -1.57 -0.61
N ALA A 54 -7.89 -0.85 -1.06
CA ALA A 54 -9.19 -0.85 -0.38
C ALA A 54 -9.85 -2.23 -0.34
N ARG A 55 -9.65 -3.06 -1.38
CA ARG A 55 -10.12 -4.45 -1.41
C ARG A 55 -9.41 -5.31 -0.36
N LEU A 56 -8.09 -5.14 -0.23
CA LEU A 56 -7.28 -5.87 0.73
C LEU A 56 -7.51 -5.40 2.17
N GLU A 57 -7.75 -4.10 2.42
CA GLU A 57 -8.16 -3.56 3.73
C GLU A 57 -9.46 -4.19 4.23
N LYS A 58 -10.45 -4.37 3.34
CA LYS A 58 -11.70 -5.07 3.70
C LYS A 58 -11.47 -6.53 4.06
N LYS A 59 -10.46 -7.17 3.46
CA LYS A 59 -10.11 -8.57 3.70
C LYS A 59 -9.30 -8.75 4.99
N PHE A 60 -8.34 -7.86 5.20
CA PHE A 60 -7.43 -7.83 6.33
C PHE A 60 -7.75 -6.59 7.16
N ILE A 61 -8.77 -6.70 8.02
CA ILE A 61 -9.33 -5.55 8.72
C ILE A 61 -8.32 -5.07 9.79
N PRO A 62 -7.84 -3.81 9.70
CA PRO A 62 -6.95 -3.21 10.71
C PRO A 62 -7.55 -3.29 12.12
N GLY A 63 -6.76 -3.69 13.11
CA GLY A 63 -7.20 -3.82 14.50
C GLY A 63 -8.04 -5.07 14.81
N THR A 64 -8.30 -5.94 13.82
CA THR A 64 -8.92 -7.26 14.04
C THR A 64 -7.92 -8.39 13.82
N LYS A 65 -8.29 -9.60 14.24
CA LYS A 65 -7.44 -10.80 14.27
C LYS A 65 -7.03 -11.35 12.89
N HIS A 66 -7.24 -10.63 11.79
CA HIS A 66 -7.04 -11.15 10.43
C HIS A 66 -5.91 -10.43 9.71
N CYS A 67 -4.69 -10.67 10.19
CA CYS A 67 -3.50 -10.39 9.39
C CYS A 67 -3.26 -11.51 8.37
N PRO A 68 -2.49 -11.24 7.30
CA PRO A 68 -1.99 -12.29 6.43
C PRO A 68 -1.30 -13.41 7.23
N THR A 69 -1.62 -14.66 6.92
CA THR A 69 -1.10 -15.85 7.58
C THR A 69 0.30 -16.21 7.04
N GLU A 70 1.00 -17.12 7.71
CA GLU A 70 2.26 -17.66 7.20
C GLU A 70 2.10 -18.31 5.82
N ASP A 71 0.95 -18.94 5.57
CA ASP A 71 0.62 -19.51 4.26
C ASP A 71 0.53 -18.42 3.18
N HIS A 72 -0.16 -17.30 3.46
CA HIS A 72 -0.21 -16.16 2.53
C HIS A 72 1.18 -15.56 2.25
N LEU A 73 2.07 -15.56 3.25
CA LEU A 73 3.44 -15.10 3.07
C LEU A 73 4.23 -16.06 2.17
N LYS A 74 4.10 -17.38 2.39
CA LYS A 74 4.84 -18.41 1.66
C LYS A 74 4.35 -18.61 0.23
N ASN A 75 3.04 -18.65 0.04
CA ASN A 75 2.40 -19.06 -1.21
C ASN A 75 1.74 -17.90 -1.97
N GLY A 76 1.68 -16.71 -1.35
CA GLY A 76 0.97 -15.56 -1.89
C GLY A 76 -0.53 -15.59 -1.59
N PHE A 77 -1.24 -14.57 -2.06
CA PHE A 77 -2.67 -14.39 -1.86
C PHE A 77 -3.29 -13.69 -3.07
N ASP A 78 -4.34 -14.25 -3.69
CA ASP A 78 -5.01 -13.68 -4.87
C ASP A 78 -4.04 -13.26 -6.01
N GLY A 79 -2.98 -14.04 -6.21
CA GLY A 79 -1.91 -13.77 -7.18
C GLY A 79 -0.90 -12.69 -6.75
N PHE A 80 -1.06 -12.09 -5.57
CA PHE A 80 -0.03 -11.24 -4.97
C PHE A 80 1.05 -12.09 -4.30
N THR A 81 2.30 -11.66 -4.45
CA THR A 81 3.32 -11.97 -3.45
C THR A 81 3.07 -11.09 -2.24
N VAL A 82 2.99 -11.68 -1.04
CA VAL A 82 2.78 -10.94 0.20
C VAL A 82 4.10 -10.86 0.95
N THR A 83 4.47 -9.66 1.38
CA THR A 83 5.72 -9.40 2.08
C THR A 83 5.44 -8.63 3.35
N ARG A 84 5.75 -9.24 4.49
CA ARG A 84 5.66 -8.62 5.81
C ARG A 84 6.93 -7.82 6.06
N MET A 85 6.78 -6.56 6.43
CA MET A 85 7.84 -5.67 6.85
C MET A 85 7.57 -5.22 8.28
N GLN A 86 8.59 -5.30 9.13
CA GLN A 86 8.50 -4.85 10.51
C GLN A 86 9.57 -3.80 10.77
N GLY A 87 9.15 -2.64 11.28
CA GLY A 87 10.05 -1.63 11.81
C GLY A 87 10.65 -2.09 13.14
N GLY A 88 11.98 -2.27 13.18
CA GLY A 88 12.75 -2.37 14.42
C GLY A 88 13.65 -1.15 14.61
N PRO A 89 14.20 -0.93 15.82
CA PRO A 89 15.02 0.25 16.13
C PRO A 89 16.27 0.39 15.26
N HIS A 90 16.70 -0.66 14.57
CA HIS A 90 17.91 -0.63 13.74
C HIS A 90 17.75 -1.17 12.31
N LYS A 91 16.73 -1.99 11.99
CA LYS A 91 16.53 -2.57 10.65
C LYS A 91 15.06 -2.92 10.37
N VAL A 92 14.64 -2.82 9.11
CA VAL A 92 13.38 -3.36 8.62
C VAL A 92 13.56 -4.87 8.39
N VAL A 93 12.82 -5.70 9.13
CA VAL A 93 12.81 -7.15 8.91
C VAL A 93 11.80 -7.44 7.81
N ILE A 94 12.22 -8.11 6.74
CA ILE A 94 11.40 -8.42 5.56
C ILE A 94 11.25 -9.94 5.46
N VAL A 95 10.02 -10.44 5.52
CA VAL A 95 9.70 -11.88 5.45
C VAL A 95 8.56 -12.10 4.44
N PRO A 96 8.64 -13.12 3.56
CA PRO A 96 9.74 -14.07 3.39
C PRO A 96 10.81 -13.62 2.39
N ASN A 97 10.53 -12.65 1.50
CA ASN A 97 11.48 -12.31 0.44
C ASN A 97 11.38 -10.84 0.00
N LYS A 98 12.54 -10.15 -0.01
CA LYS A 98 12.70 -8.77 -0.51
C LYS A 98 12.61 -8.67 -2.05
N ASN A 99 12.76 -9.80 -2.78
CA ASN A 99 12.80 -9.83 -4.24
C ASN A 99 11.52 -9.31 -4.89
N SER A 100 10.36 -9.49 -4.27
CA SER A 100 9.08 -8.95 -4.78
C SER A 100 9.13 -7.42 -4.83
N ILE A 101 9.60 -6.79 -3.75
CA ILE A 101 9.78 -5.34 -3.63
C ILE A 101 10.79 -4.82 -4.65
N LEU A 102 11.82 -5.59 -4.96
CA LEU A 102 12.88 -5.23 -5.91
C LEU A 102 12.58 -5.62 -7.36
N SER A 103 11.37 -6.13 -7.64
CA SER A 103 10.98 -6.46 -9.01
C SER A 103 10.95 -5.20 -9.88
N GLN A 104 11.52 -5.29 -11.09
CA GLN A 104 11.45 -4.22 -12.09
C GLN A 104 10.08 -4.16 -12.77
N ASN A 105 9.35 -5.28 -12.80
CA ASN A 105 8.11 -5.45 -13.57
C ASN A 105 6.89 -5.48 -12.65
N VAL A 106 6.77 -4.54 -11.71
CA VAL A 106 5.60 -4.46 -10.83
C VAL A 106 4.43 -3.83 -11.59
N LYS A 107 3.29 -4.53 -11.65
CA LYS A 107 2.05 -4.05 -12.28
C LYS A 107 1.07 -3.50 -11.26
N THR A 108 0.94 -4.19 -10.13
CA THR A 108 0.03 -3.79 -9.04
C THR A 108 0.80 -3.82 -7.75
N PHE A 109 0.64 -2.76 -6.97
CA PHE A 109 1.22 -2.61 -5.65
C PHE A 109 0.13 -2.14 -4.70
N ALA A 110 -0.02 -2.81 -3.57
CA ALA A 110 -0.86 -2.36 -2.46
C ALA A 110 -0.07 -2.52 -1.16
N CYS A 111 -0.34 -1.64 -0.20
CA CYS A 111 0.39 -1.60 1.07
C CYS A 111 -0.60 -1.42 2.21
N LEU A 112 -0.49 -2.25 3.25
CA LEU A 112 -1.34 -2.18 4.43
C LEU A 112 -0.49 -1.99 5.69
N GLU A 113 -0.94 -1.14 6.61
CA GLU A 113 -0.48 -1.05 8.00
C GLU A 113 -1.52 -1.74 8.88
N LEU A 114 -1.14 -2.83 9.53
CA LEU A 114 -2.04 -3.69 10.29
C LEU A 114 -1.51 -3.93 11.71
N ASP A 115 -2.43 -3.93 12.66
CA ASP A 115 -2.19 -4.44 14.01
C ASP A 115 -2.47 -5.95 14.05
N CYS A 116 -1.42 -6.75 14.19
CA CYS A 116 -1.52 -8.19 14.28
C CYS A 116 -1.45 -8.64 15.75
N LYS A 117 -2.03 -9.81 16.06
CA LYS A 117 -2.01 -10.35 17.44
C LYS A 117 -0.61 -10.49 18.02
N ASP A 118 0.37 -10.79 17.18
CA ASP A 118 1.75 -11.02 17.58
C ASP A 118 2.53 -9.73 17.73
N ARG A 119 2.20 -8.69 16.94
CA ARG A 119 2.90 -7.40 16.88
C ARG A 119 1.98 -6.29 16.39
N HIS A 120 2.12 -5.12 17.01
CA HIS A 120 1.59 -3.85 16.52
C HIS A 120 2.43 -3.28 15.37
N ASP A 121 1.86 -2.34 14.62
CA ASP A 121 2.53 -1.56 13.57
C ASP A 121 3.28 -2.42 12.52
N VAL A 122 2.60 -3.44 11.99
CA VAL A 122 3.17 -4.33 10.98
C VAL A 122 2.74 -3.88 9.59
N PHE A 123 3.71 -3.76 8.67
CA PHE A 123 3.42 -3.41 7.30
C PHE A 123 3.37 -4.65 6.40
N PHE A 124 2.43 -4.68 5.46
CA PHE A 124 2.34 -5.72 4.46
C PHE A 124 2.31 -5.11 3.07
N ALA A 125 3.30 -5.47 2.25
CA ALA A 125 3.33 -5.14 0.83
C ALA A 125 2.75 -6.30 0.01
N PHE A 126 1.82 -6.00 -0.88
CA PHE A 126 1.20 -6.92 -1.81
C PHE A 126 1.62 -6.52 -3.22
N ILE A 127 2.36 -7.39 -3.90
CA ILE A 127 2.92 -7.09 -5.23
C ILE A 127 2.49 -8.15 -6.25
N LYS A 128 1.92 -7.69 -7.37
CA LYS A 128 1.75 -8.49 -8.58
C LYS A 128 2.77 -8.03 -9.61
N ASN A 129 3.60 -8.97 -10.05
CA ASN A 129 4.47 -8.76 -11.19
C ASN A 129 3.66 -8.88 -12.49
N GLY A 130 3.99 -8.07 -13.48
CA GLY A 130 3.58 -8.32 -14.86
C GLY A 130 4.19 -9.62 -15.37
N VAL A 131 3.48 -10.32 -16.25
CA VAL A 131 4.04 -11.48 -16.95
C VAL A 131 5.26 -10.99 -17.75
N ALA A 132 6.42 -11.60 -17.54
CA ALA A 132 7.62 -11.31 -18.32
C ALA A 132 7.35 -11.70 -19.80
N GLY A 133 6.95 -10.72 -20.61
CA GLY A 133 6.41 -11.00 -21.93
C GLY A 133 6.30 -9.77 -22.84
N LYS A 134 7.42 -9.04 -23.01
CA LYS A 134 7.94 -8.51 -24.29
C LYS A 134 9.07 -7.52 -24.01
N SER A 135 10.31 -8.02 -24.03
CA SER A 135 11.50 -7.22 -24.28
C SER A 135 11.94 -7.44 -25.73
N ILE A 136 11.76 -6.39 -26.54
CA ILE A 136 12.55 -5.94 -27.71
C ILE A 136 12.71 -6.85 -28.95
N ARG A 137 12.16 -6.40 -30.09
CA ARG A 137 12.90 -6.19 -31.35
C ARG A 137 12.56 -4.78 -31.83
N SER A 138 13.48 -3.84 -31.65
CA SER A 138 14.52 -3.41 -32.62
C SER A 138 13.90 -2.68 -33.81
N GLY A 139 14.38 -1.47 -34.01
CA GLY A 139 13.80 -0.48 -34.92
C GLY A 139 13.85 -0.90 -36.38
N LYS A 140 12.96 -0.26 -37.13
CA LYS A 140 13.14 -0.06 -38.56
C LYS A 140 12.60 1.33 -38.89
N SER A 141 13.45 2.34 -38.73
CA SER A 141 13.47 3.45 -39.69
C SER A 141 14.37 3.00 -40.82
N GLU A 142 13.82 2.87 -42.01
CA GLU A 142 14.39 3.47 -43.22
C GLU A 142 13.38 3.28 -44.36
N GLU A 143 12.87 4.42 -44.82
CA GLU A 143 12.49 4.64 -46.22
C GLU A 143 13.67 4.31 -47.12
N ALA A 144 13.40 3.52 -48.16
CA ALA A 144 13.91 3.67 -49.52
C ALA A 144 12.99 2.87 -50.46
#